data_AF-A0A496YZ04-F1
#
_entry.id   AF-A0A496YZ04-F1
#
_cell.length_a   1.000
_cell.length_b   1.000
_cell.length_c   1.000
_cell.angle_alpha   90.00
_cell.angle_beta   90.00
_cell.angle_gamma   90.00
#
_symmetry.space_group_name_H-M   'P 1'
#
loop_
_entity.id
_entity.type
_entity.pdbx_description
1 polymer ?
#
loop_
_entity_poly.entity_id
_entity_poly.type
_entity_poly.pdbx_seq_one_letter_code
_entity_poly.pdbx_strand_id
1 'polypeptide(L)'
;MTEQVETMDQAVKAMGEREGKYLTFTLANEEYGIGILKIKEIIGMMPVTPVPQTPEFVKGVINLRGKVIPVVDLRLRFGMESIDYTERTCIIVVEIGTQAGTVQIGIVVDSVSEVLNIKGEDIEDTPT
;
A
#
# COMPACT_ATOMS: atom_id res chain seq x y z
N MET A 1 -3.15 -35.10 -14.72
CA MET A 1 -1.68 -34.92 -14.72
C MET A 1 -1.29 -33.56 -15.32
N THR A 2 -1.90 -33.12 -16.42
CA THR A 2 -1.61 -31.82 -17.06
C THR A 2 -1.99 -30.61 -16.17
N GLU A 3 -3.15 -30.66 -15.50
CA GLU A 3 -3.62 -29.57 -14.61
C GLU A 3 -2.73 -29.34 -13.37
N GLN A 4 -2.11 -30.40 -12.83
CA GLN A 4 -1.20 -30.29 -11.67
C GLN A 4 0.13 -29.63 -12.03
N VAL A 5 0.61 -29.83 -13.26
CA VAL A 5 1.88 -29.23 -13.74
C VAL A 5 1.69 -27.73 -14.03
N GLU A 6 0.56 -27.33 -14.59
CA GLU A 6 0.23 -25.91 -14.83
C GLU A 6 0.03 -25.12 -13.52
N THR A 7 -0.58 -25.75 -12.51
CA THR A 7 -0.79 -25.12 -11.20
C THR A 7 0.53 -24.90 -10.45
N MET A 8 1.46 -25.87 -10.53
CA MET A 8 2.80 -25.73 -9.94
C MET A 8 3.63 -24.67 -10.65
N ASP A 9 3.55 -24.56 -11.98
CA ASP A 9 4.28 -23.54 -12.75
C ASP A 9 3.77 -22.11 -12.45
N GLN A 10 2.46 -21.95 -12.28
CA GLN A 10 1.87 -20.67 -11.85
C GLN A 10 2.23 -20.29 -10.41
N ALA A 11 2.26 -21.25 -9.48
CA ALA A 11 2.65 -21.00 -8.09
C ALA A 11 4.14 -20.60 -8.00
N VAL A 12 5.03 -21.29 -8.73
CA VAL A 12 6.46 -20.97 -8.78
C VAL A 12 6.71 -19.59 -9.40
N LYS A 13 5.96 -19.23 -10.46
CA LYS A 13 6.04 -17.91 -11.07
C LYS A 13 5.52 -16.80 -10.15
N ALA A 14 4.40 -17.04 -9.45
CA ALA A 14 3.87 -16.10 -8.46
C ALA A 14 4.80 -15.94 -7.24
N MET A 15 5.46 -17.01 -6.77
CA MET A 15 6.47 -16.93 -5.70
C MET A 15 7.69 -16.10 -6.14
N GLY A 16 8.16 -16.29 -7.38
CA GLY A 16 9.24 -15.48 -7.95
C GLY A 16 8.88 -14.02 -8.19
N GLU A 17 7.59 -13.72 -8.42
CA GLU A 17 7.07 -12.35 -8.54
C GLU A 17 6.84 -11.66 -7.19
N ARG A 18 6.61 -12.43 -6.10
CA ARG A 18 6.38 -11.91 -4.75
C ARG A 18 7.67 -11.80 -3.92
N GLU A 19 8.75 -12.45 -4.30
CA GLU A 19 10.04 -12.25 -3.66
C GLU A 19 10.56 -10.81 -3.81
N GLY A 20 11.12 -10.27 -2.73
CA GLY A 20 11.90 -9.03 -2.82
C GLY A 20 11.87 -8.17 -1.57
N LYS A 21 12.07 -6.87 -1.78
CA LYS A 21 12.14 -5.88 -0.70
C LYS A 21 10.78 -5.23 -0.46
N TYR A 22 10.39 -5.15 0.80
CA TYR A 22 9.13 -4.60 1.26
C TYR A 22 9.39 -3.48 2.26
N LEU A 23 8.75 -2.32 2.05
CA LEU A 23 8.64 -1.32 3.10
C LEU A 23 7.56 -1.77 4.07
N THR A 24 7.93 -1.89 5.34
CA THR A 24 6.99 -2.21 6.41
C THR A 24 6.45 -0.94 7.06
N PHE A 25 5.20 -1.01 7.50
CA PHE A 25 4.51 0.06 8.21
C PHE A 25 3.47 -0.53 9.15
N THR A 26 3.04 0.27 10.11
CA THR A 26 2.06 -0.14 11.11
C THR A 26 0.71 0.51 10.86
N LEU A 27 -0.34 -0.26 11.16
CA LEU A 27 -1.71 0.20 11.31
C LEU A 27 -2.24 -0.40 12.61
N ALA A 28 -2.61 0.44 13.56
CA ALA A 28 -2.97 0.04 14.91
C ALA A 28 -1.90 -0.88 15.54
N ASN A 29 -2.22 -2.16 15.76
CA ASN A 29 -1.34 -3.15 16.39
C ASN A 29 -0.77 -4.18 15.40
N GLU A 30 -0.94 -3.95 14.09
CA GLU A 30 -0.54 -4.87 13.04
C GLU A 30 0.50 -4.24 12.12
N GLU A 31 1.36 -5.09 11.58
CA GLU A 31 2.39 -4.72 10.61
C GLU A 31 1.97 -5.16 9.21
N TYR A 32 2.16 -4.25 8.26
CA TYR A 32 1.82 -4.43 6.85
C TYR A 32 3.04 -4.11 5.99
N GLY A 33 3.05 -4.62 4.76
CA GLY A 33 4.15 -4.45 3.83
C GLY A 33 3.69 -4.05 2.43
N ILE A 34 4.42 -3.13 1.79
CA ILE A 34 4.28 -2.81 0.36
C ILE A 34 5.63 -3.02 -0.32
N GLY A 35 5.62 -3.73 -1.45
CA GLY A 35 6.82 -3.93 -2.26
C GLY A 35 7.47 -2.61 -2.65
N ILE A 36 8.77 -2.48 -2.38
CA ILE A 36 9.49 -1.19 -2.46
C ILE A 36 9.45 -0.57 -3.85
N LEU A 37 9.37 -1.40 -4.90
CA LEU A 37 9.34 -0.95 -6.29
C LEU A 37 8.05 -0.18 -6.65
N LYS A 38 6.98 -0.34 -5.87
CA LYS A 38 5.72 0.40 -6.08
C LYS A 38 5.72 1.76 -5.39
N ILE A 39 6.66 2.02 -4.50
CA ILE A 39 6.73 3.24 -3.70
C ILE A 39 7.53 4.31 -4.46
N LYS A 40 6.98 5.51 -4.55
CA LYS A 40 7.65 6.67 -5.15
C LYS A 40 8.33 7.53 -4.10
N GLU A 41 7.62 7.86 -3.03
CA GLU A 41 8.16 8.61 -1.91
C GLU A 41 7.29 8.43 -0.66
N ILE A 42 7.88 8.73 0.49
CA ILE A 42 7.21 8.76 1.78
C ILE A 42 7.27 10.21 2.24
N ILE A 43 6.13 10.78 2.57
CA ILE A 43 6.03 12.16 3.04
C ILE A 43 5.32 12.19 4.38
N GLY A 44 5.65 13.17 5.22
CA GLY A 44 4.89 13.43 6.42
C GLY A 44 3.47 13.88 6.10
N MET A 45 2.59 13.83 7.10
CA MET A 45 1.23 14.36 6.94
C MET A 45 1.25 15.82 6.52
N MET A 46 0.41 16.13 5.53
CA MET A 46 0.22 17.46 5.00
C MET A 46 -1.27 17.77 4.87
N PRO A 47 -1.67 19.04 4.72
CA PRO A 47 -3.08 19.38 4.55
C PRO A 47 -3.70 18.64 3.35
N VAL A 48 -4.75 17.86 3.62
CA VAL A 48 -5.54 17.16 2.60
C VAL A 48 -6.78 18.00 2.29
N THR A 49 -6.99 18.30 1.02
CA THR A 49 -8.20 18.99 0.55
C THR A 49 -9.31 17.95 0.40
N PRO A 50 -10.39 18.02 1.19
CA PRO A 50 -11.48 17.05 1.11
C PRO A 50 -12.19 17.16 -0.23
N VAL A 51 -12.60 16.01 -0.78
CA VAL A 51 -13.38 15.94 -2.01
C VAL A 51 -14.81 15.54 -1.65
N PRO A 52 -15.84 16.31 -2.06
CA PRO A 52 -17.24 15.96 -1.77
C PRO A 52 -17.66 14.63 -2.39
N GLN A 53 -18.66 13.99 -1.78
CA GLN A 53 -19.28 12.75 -2.28
C GLN A 53 -18.32 11.57 -2.47
N THR A 54 -17.21 11.52 -1.72
CA THR A 54 -16.31 10.37 -1.69
C THR A 54 -16.63 9.45 -0.51
N PRO A 55 -16.27 8.16 -0.59
CA PRO A 55 -16.28 7.28 0.57
C PRO A 55 -15.42 7.84 1.70
N GLU A 56 -15.76 7.50 2.95
CA GLU A 56 -15.10 8.02 4.15
C GLU A 56 -13.59 7.73 4.18
N PHE A 57 -13.18 6.58 3.65
CA PHE A 57 -11.76 6.21 3.55
C PHE A 57 -10.97 7.07 2.57
N VAL A 58 -11.63 7.82 1.69
CA VAL A 58 -10.98 8.79 0.79
C VAL A 58 -10.92 10.13 1.51
N LYS A 59 -9.75 10.47 2.04
CA LYS A 59 -9.54 11.74 2.76
C LYS A 59 -9.65 12.95 1.84
N GLY A 60 -9.36 12.76 0.55
CA GLY A 60 -9.43 13.79 -0.47
C GLY A 60 -8.20 13.77 -1.36
N VAL A 61 -7.62 14.94 -1.62
CA VAL A 61 -6.43 15.10 -2.46
C VAL A 61 -5.37 15.96 -1.80
N ILE A 62 -4.10 15.70 -2.11
CA ILE A 62 -2.96 16.55 -1.79
C ILE A 62 -2.34 17.10 -3.07
N ASN A 63 -1.67 18.24 -2.96
CA ASN A 63 -0.82 18.76 -4.02
C ASN A 63 0.65 18.47 -3.68
N LEU A 64 1.23 17.49 -4.37
CA LEU A 64 2.64 17.16 -4.22
C LEU A 64 3.41 17.64 -5.45
N ARG A 65 4.19 18.72 -5.28
CA ARG A 65 5.03 19.32 -6.34
C ARG A 65 4.25 19.62 -7.64
N GLY A 66 3.03 20.14 -7.49
CA GLY A 66 2.15 20.49 -8.62
C GLY A 66 1.29 19.33 -9.14
N LYS A 67 1.44 18.11 -8.60
CA LYS A 67 0.61 16.95 -8.93
C LYS A 67 -0.50 16.78 -7.90
N VAL A 68 -1.72 16.61 -8.37
CA VAL A 68 -2.87 16.29 -7.53
C VAL A 68 -2.89 14.78 -7.29
N ILE A 69 -2.68 14.37 -6.04
CA ILE A 69 -2.61 12.96 -5.65
C ILE A 69 -3.79 12.65 -4.73
N PRO A 70 -4.66 11.69 -5.07
CA PRO A 70 -5.71 11.23 -4.16
C PRO A 70 -5.10 10.55 -2.93
N VAL A 71 -5.67 10.81 -1.76
CA VAL A 71 -5.20 10.25 -0.48
C VAL A 71 -6.28 9.38 0.15
N VAL A 72 -5.88 8.17 0.50
CA VAL A 72 -6.71 7.15 1.14
C VAL A 72 -6.18 6.86 2.55
N ASP A 73 -7.07 6.80 3.53
CA ASP A 73 -6.76 6.36 4.88
C ASP A 73 -6.96 4.86 5.01
N LEU A 74 -5.87 4.12 5.30
CA LEU A 74 -5.96 2.65 5.38
C LEU A 74 -6.72 2.15 6.60
N ARG A 75 -6.68 2.86 7.73
CA ARG A 75 -7.44 2.45 8.92
C ARG A 75 -8.92 2.46 8.58
N LEU A 76 -9.40 3.56 8.00
CA LEU A 76 -10.77 3.66 7.52
C LEU A 76 -11.08 2.64 6.41
N ARG A 77 -10.14 2.41 5.48
CA ARG A 77 -10.33 1.47 4.38
C ARG A 77 -10.50 0.02 4.87
N PHE A 78 -9.80 -0.35 5.95
CA PHE A 78 -9.83 -1.66 6.57
C PHE A 78 -10.87 -1.77 7.70
N GLY A 79 -11.64 -0.71 7.96
CA GLY A 79 -12.67 -0.71 9.00
C GLY A 79 -12.13 -0.65 10.43
N MET A 80 -10.89 -0.19 10.60
CA MET A 80 -10.27 0.05 11.90
C MET A 80 -10.72 1.39 12.49
N GLU A 81 -10.59 1.53 13.80
CA GLU A 81 -10.86 2.79 14.49
C GLU A 81 -9.93 3.91 13.98
N SER A 82 -10.49 5.07 13.66
CA SER A 82 -9.73 6.25 13.28
C SER A 82 -9.05 6.89 14.48
N ILE A 83 -7.81 7.34 14.34
CA ILE A 83 -7.10 8.11 15.37
C ILE A 83 -6.70 9.48 14.85
N ASP A 84 -6.39 10.38 15.77
CA ASP A 84 -5.75 11.64 15.41
C ASP A 84 -4.37 11.39 14.81
N TYR A 85 -4.08 12.11 13.74
CA TYR A 85 -2.79 12.01 13.07
C TYR A 85 -1.70 12.66 13.92
N THR A 86 -0.58 11.94 14.02
CA THR A 86 0.59 12.38 14.81
C THR A 86 1.75 12.72 13.88
N GLU A 87 2.86 13.19 14.44
CA GLU A 87 4.10 13.42 13.69
C GLU A 87 4.69 12.13 13.08
N ARG A 88 4.27 10.95 13.56
CA ARG A 88 4.68 9.65 13.01
C ARG A 88 3.84 9.22 11.82
N THR A 89 2.63 9.77 11.71
CA THR A 89 1.70 9.45 10.61
C THR A 89 2.31 9.93 9.31
N CYS A 90 2.38 9.03 8.34
CA CYS A 90 3.00 9.28 7.04
C CYS A 90 2.01 8.99 5.91
N ILE A 91 2.24 9.64 4.76
CA ILE A 91 1.59 9.31 3.50
C ILE A 91 2.64 8.58 2.64
N ILE A 92 2.37 7.31 2.35
CA ILE A 92 3.15 6.54 1.38
C ILE A 92 2.57 6.80 0.00
N VAL A 93 3.34 7.43 -0.89
CA VAL A 93 2.94 7.66 -2.27
C VAL A 93 3.33 6.45 -3.09
N VAL A 94 2.34 5.71 -3.57
CA VAL A 94 2.52 4.55 -4.44
C VAL A 94 2.11 4.87 -5.87
N GLU A 95 2.72 4.18 -6.83
CA GLU A 95 2.30 4.20 -8.22
C GLU A 95 1.72 2.84 -8.61
N ILE A 96 0.51 2.85 -9.15
CA ILE A 96 -0.18 1.64 -9.59
C ILE A 96 -0.50 1.73 -11.08
N GLY A 97 -0.39 0.60 -11.77
CA GLY A 97 -0.82 0.46 -13.16
C GLY A 97 -2.35 0.33 -13.24
N THR A 98 -2.95 1.08 -14.15
CA THR A 98 -4.38 1.02 -14.49
C THR A 98 -4.54 0.86 -16.00
N GLN A 99 -5.76 0.59 -16.47
CA GLN A 99 -6.04 0.51 -17.91
C GLN A 99 -5.73 1.83 -18.65
N ALA A 100 -5.76 2.97 -17.96
CA ALA A 100 -5.51 4.30 -18.52
C ALA A 100 -4.05 4.78 -18.34
N GLY A 101 -3.15 3.91 -17.85
CA GLY A 101 -1.76 4.26 -17.55
C GLY A 101 -1.43 4.13 -16.06
N THR A 102 -0.36 4.78 -15.62
CA THR A 102 0.04 4.78 -14.20
C THR A 102 -0.62 5.93 -13.44
N VAL A 103 -1.11 5.65 -12.23
CA VAL A 103 -1.67 6.66 -11.33
C VAL A 103 -0.94 6.62 -9.99
N GLN A 104 -0.74 7.79 -9.41
CA GLN A 104 -0.17 7.93 -8.07
C GLN A 104 -1.29 8.03 -7.05
N ILE A 105 -1.14 7.33 -5.93
CA ILE A 105 -2.08 7.34 -4.80
C ILE A 105 -1.27 7.52 -3.52
N GLY A 106 -1.72 8.43 -2.66
CA GLY A 106 -1.21 8.58 -1.31
C GLY A 106 -1.99 7.69 -0.35
N ILE A 107 -1.26 6.99 0.52
CA ILE A 107 -1.81 6.05 1.49
C ILE A 107 -1.39 6.49 2.88
N VAL A 108 -2.35 6.86 3.73
CA VAL A 108 -2.08 7.24 5.12
C VAL A 108 -1.86 5.99 5.98
N VAL A 109 -0.77 5.99 6.73
CA VAL A 109 -0.36 4.92 7.66
C VAL A 109 0.08 5.50 9.00
N ASP A 110 0.04 4.72 10.08
CA ASP A 110 0.34 5.22 11.42
C ASP A 110 1.82 5.54 11.61
N SER A 111 2.69 4.65 11.14
CA SER A 111 4.12 4.92 11.04
C SER A 111 4.81 3.96 10.06
N VAL A 112 5.89 4.44 9.44
CA VAL A 112 6.76 3.60 8.62
C VAL A 112 7.85 3.00 9.50
N SER A 113 8.13 1.72 9.30
CA SER A 113 9.14 0.95 10.03
C SER A 113 10.41 0.82 9.18
N GLU A 114 10.79 -0.40 8.81
CA GLU A 114 12.03 -0.70 8.07
C GLU A 114 11.76 -1.36 6.71
N VAL A 115 12.82 -1.60 5.94
CA VAL A 115 12.73 -2.35 4.69
C VAL A 115 13.19 -3.77 4.94
N LEU A 116 12.28 -4.73 4.79
CA LEU A 116 12.58 -6.16 4.93
C LEU A 116 12.80 -6.79 3.55
N ASN A 117 13.71 -7.76 3.49
CA ASN A 117 13.87 -8.63 2.32
C ASN A 117 13.16 -9.95 2.60
N ILE A 118 12.06 -10.20 1.91
CA ILE A 118 11.19 -11.36 2.11
C ILE A 118 11.38 -12.28 0.91
N LYS A 119 11.72 -13.54 1.17
CA LYS A 119 11.85 -14.54 0.11
C LYS A 119 10.49 -15.03 -0.32
N GLY A 120 10.37 -15.50 -1.56
CA GLY A 120 9.11 -16.04 -2.07
C GLY A 120 8.60 -17.24 -1.25
N GLU A 121 9.50 -18.03 -0.65
CA GLU A 121 9.18 -19.17 0.23
C GLU A 121 8.55 -18.77 1.58
N ASP A 122 8.81 -17.55 2.05
CA ASP A 122 8.28 -17.04 3.32
C ASP A 122 6.90 -16.38 3.13
N ILE A 123 6.40 -16.28 1.88
CA ILE A 123 5.12 -15.64 1.55
C ILE A 123 4.07 -16.72 1.32
N GLU A 124 3.22 -16.92 2.32
CA GLU A 124 2.06 -17.80 2.21
C GLU A 124 0.89 -17.09 1.51
N ASP A 125 -0.03 -17.87 0.94
CA ASP A 125 -1.27 -17.33 0.41
C ASP A 125 -2.18 -16.84 1.54
N THR A 126 -3.02 -15.85 1.24
CA THR A 126 -3.97 -15.31 2.20
C THR A 126 -4.97 -16.40 2.64
N PRO A 127 -5.37 -16.44 3.92
CA PRO A 127 -6.45 -17.31 4.38
C PRO A 127 -7.73 -17.09 3.56
N THR A 128 -8.50 -18.17 3.35
CA THR A 128 -9.78 -18.16 2.61
C THR A 128 -10.97 -17.87 3.50
#